data_AF-A0A935VX62-F1
#
_entry.id   AF-A0A935VX62-F1
#
_cell.length_a   1.000
_cell.length_b   1.000
_cell.length_c   1.000
_cell.angle_alpha   90.00
_cell.angle_beta   90.00
_cell.angle_gamma   90.00
#
_symmetry.space_group_name_H-M   'P 1'
#
loop_
_entity.id
_entity.type
_entity.pdbx_description
1 polymer ?
#
loop_
_entity_poly.entity_id
_entity_poly.type
_entity_poly.pdbx_seq_one_letter_code
_entity_poly.pdbx_strand_id
1 'polypeptide(L)'
;MTENWRNDYLAESVRRKLCTKIHCTTCGAREFRLGVLRTMSENQGIPPQTEYDGKNVVEIAKALAGIRPGESIRFIRRRSPVFARRSFEPYPDLECRTLQRSRWNMGGRIARKMEDHENARTKERRARDEYEDPVNIQKRRDEKKRLKAERHRERLEQKKERDRLWRNWSRQ
;
A
#
# COMPACT_ATOMS: atom_id res chain seq x y z
N MET A 1 19.22 15.03 -30.09
CA MET A 1 18.45 14.50 -28.93
C MET A 1 17.45 13.54 -29.49
N THR A 2 17.47 12.27 -29.09
CA THR A 2 16.58 11.26 -29.66
C THR A 2 15.15 11.56 -29.23
N GLU A 3 14.22 11.65 -30.21
CA GLU A 3 12.77 11.83 -30.00
C GLU A 3 12.15 10.78 -29.07
N ASN A 4 12.92 9.75 -28.67
CA ASN A 4 12.42 8.60 -27.95
C ASN A 4 13.25 8.18 -26.72
N TRP A 5 13.94 9.13 -26.05
CA TRP A 5 14.70 8.85 -24.83
C TRP A 5 13.92 8.04 -23.78
N ARG A 6 12.59 8.25 -23.69
CA ARG A 6 11.70 7.51 -22.78
C ARG A 6 11.71 6.01 -23.10
N ASN A 7 11.59 5.66 -24.38
CA ASN A 7 11.56 4.27 -24.82
C ASN A 7 12.95 3.62 -24.70
N ASP A 8 14.02 4.37 -25.01
CA ASP A 8 15.39 3.91 -24.84
C ASP A 8 15.70 3.58 -23.38
N TYR A 9 15.33 4.49 -22.47
CA TYR A 9 15.53 4.30 -21.03
C TYR A 9 14.71 3.13 -20.48
N LEU A 10 13.48 2.94 -20.95
CA LEU A 10 12.66 1.78 -20.53
C LEU A 10 13.24 0.47 -21.03
N ALA A 11 13.70 0.44 -22.28
CA ALA A 11 14.35 -0.74 -22.85
C ALA A 11 15.59 -1.12 -22.02
N GLU A 12 16.40 -0.13 -21.65
CA GLU A 12 17.59 -0.33 -20.84
C GLU A 12 17.25 -0.76 -19.40
N SER A 13 16.25 -0.13 -18.78
CA SER A 13 15.76 -0.51 -17.45
C SER A 13 15.31 -1.96 -17.39
N VAL A 14 14.66 -2.46 -18.45
CA VAL A 14 14.26 -3.87 -18.59
C VAL A 14 15.48 -4.78 -18.72
N ARG A 15 16.47 -4.42 -19.55
CA ARG A 15 17.73 -5.19 -19.69
C ARG A 15 18.46 -5.31 -18.35
N ARG A 16 18.55 -4.20 -17.62
CA ARG A 16 19.18 -4.11 -16.29
C ARG A 16 18.34 -4.71 -15.16
N LYS A 17 17.13 -5.22 -15.47
CA LYS A 17 16.19 -5.82 -14.51
C LYS A 17 15.82 -4.87 -13.36
N LEU A 18 15.76 -3.56 -13.63
CA LEU A 18 15.35 -2.58 -12.64
C LEU A 18 13.86 -2.75 -12.33
N CYS A 19 13.50 -2.78 -11.05
CA CYS A 19 12.09 -2.82 -10.70
C CYS A 19 11.42 -1.50 -11.00
N THR A 20 10.32 -1.54 -11.75
CA THR A 20 9.52 -0.35 -12.05
C THR A 20 8.44 -0.10 -11.00
N LYS A 21 8.39 -0.89 -9.93
CA LYS A 21 7.41 -0.72 -8.85
C LYS A 21 7.78 0.52 -8.04
N ILE A 22 6.89 1.52 -8.09
CA ILE A 22 7.14 2.86 -7.56
C ILE A 22 7.39 2.90 -6.05
N HIS A 23 6.97 1.89 -5.29
CA HIS A 23 7.27 1.77 -3.85
C HIS A 23 8.29 0.68 -3.50
N CYS A 24 8.93 0.03 -4.49
CA CYS A 24 10.02 -0.86 -4.12
C CYS A 24 11.20 -0.03 -3.58
N THR A 25 11.70 -0.42 -2.42
CA THR A 25 12.89 0.16 -1.78
C THR A 25 14.10 -0.75 -1.90
N THR A 26 13.91 -2.00 -2.33
CA THR A 26 14.92 -3.07 -2.28
C THR A 26 15.42 -3.54 -3.65
N CYS A 27 14.64 -3.37 -4.72
CA CYS A 27 14.81 -4.10 -5.98
C CYS A 27 15.13 -3.20 -7.20
N GLY A 28 16.02 -2.20 -7.04
CA GLY A 28 16.43 -1.35 -8.16
C GLY A 28 15.39 -0.29 -8.60
N ALA A 29 14.30 -0.13 -7.86
CA ALA A 29 13.29 0.89 -8.16
C ALA A 29 13.72 2.30 -7.82
N ARG A 30 14.57 2.48 -6.80
CA ARG A 30 15.20 3.80 -6.56
C ARG A 30 16.06 4.19 -7.75
N GLU A 31 16.86 3.25 -8.26
CA GLU A 31 17.69 3.47 -9.44
C GLU A 31 16.85 3.76 -10.69
N PHE A 32 15.76 3.01 -10.89
CA PHE A 32 14.81 3.29 -11.97
C PHE A 32 14.27 4.73 -11.89
N ARG A 33 13.78 5.15 -10.71
CA ARG A 33 13.17 6.47 -10.52
C ARG A 33 14.17 7.61 -10.70
N LEU A 34 15.36 7.47 -10.12
CA LEU A 34 16.44 8.45 -10.27
C LEU A 34 16.96 8.51 -11.71
N GLY A 35 17.03 7.39 -12.42
CA GLY A 35 17.43 7.39 -13.82
C GLY A 35 16.38 8.02 -14.72
N VAL A 36 15.06 7.84 -14.47
CA VAL A 36 14.02 8.58 -15.20
C VAL A 36 14.21 10.09 -15.01
N LEU A 37 14.39 10.55 -13.77
CA LEU A 37 14.59 11.97 -13.47
C LEU A 37 15.85 12.51 -14.14
N ARG A 38 16.96 11.78 -14.05
CA ARG A 38 18.22 12.17 -14.70
C ARG A 38 18.04 12.29 -16.22
N THR A 39 17.51 11.27 -16.88
CA THR A 39 17.35 11.29 -18.34
C THR A 39 16.32 12.34 -18.76
N MET A 40 15.28 12.58 -17.97
CA MET A 40 14.34 13.68 -18.18
C MET A 40 15.04 15.04 -18.11
N SER A 41 15.78 15.31 -17.03
CA SER A 41 16.54 16.55 -16.83
C SER A 41 17.53 16.80 -17.97
N GLU A 42 18.27 15.77 -18.38
CA GLU A 42 19.21 15.84 -19.51
C GLU A 42 18.53 16.21 -20.83
N ASN A 43 17.34 15.66 -21.11
CA ASN A 43 16.61 15.92 -22.34
C ASN A 43 15.82 17.24 -22.32
N GLN A 44 15.50 17.77 -21.13
CA GLN A 44 14.79 19.04 -20.95
C GLN A 44 15.72 20.23 -20.70
N GLY A 45 17.04 19.98 -20.54
CA GLY A 45 18.01 21.02 -20.17
C GLY A 45 17.80 21.58 -18.75
N ILE A 46 17.14 20.81 -17.88
CA ILE A 46 16.83 21.20 -16.49
C ILE A 46 17.92 20.61 -15.59
N PRO A 47 18.29 21.28 -14.48
CA PRO A 47 19.22 20.71 -13.51
C PRO A 47 18.81 19.29 -13.08
N PRO A 48 19.78 18.37 -12.93
CA PRO A 48 19.50 17.00 -12.54
C PRO A 48 18.92 16.96 -11.13
N GLN A 49 17.73 16.39 -11.01
CA GLN A 49 17.12 16.15 -9.71
C GLN A 49 17.69 14.87 -9.09
N THR A 50 18.34 15.02 -7.94
CA THR A 50 19.04 13.93 -7.22
C THR A 50 18.23 13.35 -6.07
N GLU A 51 17.22 14.09 -5.60
CA GLU A 51 16.38 13.69 -4.49
C GLU A 51 15.11 13.00 -4.98
N TYR A 52 14.65 12.01 -4.24
CA TYR A 52 13.35 11.39 -4.48
C TYR A 52 12.36 11.98 -3.49
N ASP A 53 11.75 13.09 -3.87
CA ASP A 53 10.71 13.77 -3.11
C ASP A 53 9.34 13.63 -3.79
N GLY A 54 8.32 14.20 -3.18
CA GLY A 54 6.97 14.13 -3.70
C GLY A 54 6.70 14.82 -5.01
N LYS A 55 7.36 15.95 -5.23
CA LYS A 55 7.26 16.70 -6.48
C LYS A 55 7.84 15.86 -7.62
N ASN A 56 8.95 15.19 -7.37
CA ASN A 56 9.65 14.38 -8.35
C ASN A 56 8.87 13.10 -8.70
N VAL A 57 8.02 12.59 -7.80
CA VAL A 57 7.07 11.50 -8.14
C VAL A 57 6.08 11.95 -9.21
N VAL A 58 5.53 13.16 -9.06
CA VAL A 58 4.58 13.72 -10.03
C VAL A 58 5.26 13.94 -11.38
N GLU A 59 6.48 14.47 -11.38
CA GLU A 59 7.25 14.68 -12.60
C GLU A 59 7.62 13.36 -13.31
N ILE A 60 8.01 12.31 -12.56
CA ILE A 60 8.19 10.96 -13.13
C ILE A 60 6.88 10.46 -13.76
N ALA A 61 5.75 10.64 -13.07
CA ALA A 61 4.46 10.20 -13.59
C ALA A 61 4.07 10.97 -14.86
N LYS A 62 4.28 12.29 -14.90
CA LYS A 62 4.07 13.14 -16.09
C LYS A 62 4.98 12.69 -17.24
N ALA A 63 6.27 12.45 -16.97
CA ALA A 63 7.23 12.00 -17.96
C ALA A 63 6.84 10.66 -18.58
N LEU A 64 6.32 9.73 -17.78
CA LEU A 64 5.88 8.42 -18.24
C LEU A 64 4.47 8.41 -18.85
N ALA A 65 3.62 9.39 -18.55
CA ALA A 65 2.27 9.49 -19.09
C ALA A 65 2.22 9.71 -20.61
N GLY A 66 3.31 10.24 -21.18
CA GLY A 66 3.46 10.44 -22.63
C GLY A 66 3.67 9.16 -23.43
N ILE A 67 3.92 8.01 -22.78
CA ILE A 67 4.18 6.74 -23.48
C ILE A 67 2.85 6.12 -23.91
N ARG A 68 2.60 6.10 -25.22
CA ARG A 68 1.40 5.45 -25.77
C ARG A 68 1.55 3.93 -25.74
N PRO A 69 0.50 3.19 -25.35
CA PRO A 69 0.52 1.75 -25.39
C PRO A 69 0.46 1.25 -26.83
N GLY A 70 1.63 1.08 -27.45
CA GLY A 70 1.76 0.62 -28.84
C GLY A 70 3.19 0.77 -29.39
N GLU A 71 3.91 1.82 -28.96
CA GLU A 71 5.23 2.15 -29.52
C GLU A 71 6.40 1.35 -28.89
N SER A 72 6.21 0.77 -27.69
CA SER A 72 7.28 0.04 -26.99
C SER A 72 6.84 -1.29 -26.33
N ILE A 73 5.58 -1.70 -26.53
CA ILE A 73 4.93 -2.76 -25.74
C ILE A 73 5.29 -4.20 -26.15
N ARG A 74 6.02 -4.44 -27.25
CA ARG A 74 6.45 -5.81 -27.56
C ARG A 74 7.46 -6.38 -26.54
N PHE A 75 8.21 -5.53 -25.83
CA PHE A 75 9.24 -5.97 -24.89
C PHE A 75 8.76 -6.11 -23.43
N ILE A 76 7.78 -5.32 -22.98
CA ILE A 76 7.34 -5.30 -21.57
C ILE A 76 6.38 -6.47 -21.25
N ARG A 77 5.74 -7.06 -22.26
CA ARG A 77 4.67 -8.05 -22.08
C ARG A 77 5.14 -9.41 -21.53
N ARG A 78 6.44 -9.74 -21.61
CA ARG A 78 6.98 -11.02 -21.12
C ARG A 78 7.44 -11.01 -19.66
N ARG A 79 7.51 -9.85 -18.98
CA ARG A 79 8.09 -9.78 -17.61
C ARG A 79 7.30 -9.02 -16.56
N SER A 80 6.14 -8.43 -16.85
CA SER A 80 5.30 -7.86 -15.80
C SER A 80 3.81 -7.81 -16.17
N PRO A 81 2.99 -8.75 -15.66
CA PRO A 81 1.55 -8.55 -15.52
C PRO A 81 1.21 -7.54 -14.40
N VAL A 82 2.20 -6.90 -13.75
CA VAL A 82 2.03 -6.14 -12.52
C VAL A 82 2.19 -4.62 -12.72
N PHE A 83 2.30 -4.15 -13.97
CA PHE A 83 2.31 -2.72 -14.29
C PHE A 83 1.00 -1.99 -13.88
N ALA A 84 -0.04 -2.74 -13.50
CA ALA A 84 -1.36 -2.19 -13.18
C ALA A 84 -1.80 -2.31 -11.72
N ARG A 85 -1.00 -2.86 -10.78
CA ARG A 85 -1.64 -3.47 -9.58
C ARG A 85 -1.22 -3.02 -8.18
N ARG A 86 -0.30 -2.09 -7.93
CA ARG A 86 -0.14 -1.63 -6.55
C ARG A 86 0.62 -0.34 -6.39
N SER A 87 -0.03 0.53 -5.62
CA SER A 87 0.56 1.54 -4.75
C SER A 87 0.91 2.86 -5.44
N PHE A 88 0.11 3.88 -5.09
CA PHE A 88 0.50 5.28 -5.01
C PHE A 88 -0.11 5.83 -3.71
N GLU A 89 0.73 6.45 -2.89
CA GLU A 89 0.34 7.31 -1.75
C GLU A 89 -0.03 8.72 -2.26
N PRO A 90 -0.92 9.46 -1.59
CA PRO A 90 -1.58 10.62 -2.17
C PRO A 90 -0.69 11.87 -2.12
N TYR A 91 -0.52 12.53 -3.27
CA TYR A 91 -0.06 13.92 -3.33
C TYR A 91 -1.25 14.85 -3.58
N PRO A 92 -1.39 15.95 -2.82
CA PRO A 92 -2.49 16.87 -2.96
C PRO A 92 -2.09 17.97 -3.93
N ASP A 93 -2.34 17.81 -5.24
CA ASP A 93 -2.30 18.95 -6.14
C ASP A 93 -3.41 18.91 -7.20
N LEU A 94 -3.99 20.10 -7.44
CA LEU A 94 -5.21 20.35 -8.19
C LEU A 94 -5.17 19.85 -9.66
N GLU A 95 -3.99 19.64 -10.24
CA GLU A 95 -3.82 19.15 -11.63
C GLU A 95 -4.24 17.67 -11.82
N CYS A 96 -4.35 16.89 -10.74
CA CYS A 96 -4.82 15.50 -10.83
C CYS A 96 -6.32 15.36 -11.17
N ARG A 97 -7.14 16.39 -10.92
CA ARG A 97 -8.58 16.34 -11.21
C ARG A 97 -8.90 16.35 -12.70
N THR A 98 -8.07 16.99 -13.52
CA THR A 98 -8.22 17.01 -14.98
C THR A 98 -7.90 15.65 -15.59
N LEU A 99 -6.95 14.89 -15.02
CA LEU A 99 -6.62 13.51 -15.42
C LEU A 99 -7.64 12.47 -14.93
N GLN A 100 -8.30 12.71 -13.78
CA GLN A 100 -9.37 11.84 -13.24
C GLN A 100 -10.62 11.76 -14.13
N ARG A 101 -10.91 12.78 -14.95
CA ARG A 101 -12.14 12.83 -15.76
C ARG A 101 -12.19 11.82 -16.89
N SER A 102 -11.05 11.29 -17.36
CA SER A 102 -11.08 10.21 -18.34
C SER A 102 -10.90 8.86 -17.66
N ARG A 103 -12.03 8.18 -17.40
CA ARG A 103 -12.11 6.79 -16.91
C ARG A 103 -11.27 5.79 -17.74
N TRP A 104 -10.90 6.20 -18.95
CA TRP A 104 -10.30 5.37 -19.98
C TRP A 104 -8.78 5.48 -20.06
N ASN A 105 -8.16 6.57 -19.62
CA ASN A 105 -6.70 6.70 -19.63
C ASN A 105 -6.05 6.10 -18.36
N MET A 106 -4.75 5.85 -18.40
CA MET A 106 -4.03 5.29 -17.25
C MET A 106 -4.01 6.25 -16.05
N GLY A 107 -3.94 7.56 -16.29
CA GLY A 107 -3.91 8.59 -15.23
C GLY A 107 -5.14 8.55 -14.33
N GLY A 108 -6.35 8.49 -14.90
CA GLY A 108 -7.59 8.41 -14.14
C GLY A 108 -7.73 7.11 -13.33
N ARG A 109 -7.24 5.98 -13.86
CA ARG A 109 -7.20 4.70 -13.13
C ARG A 109 -6.23 4.71 -11.96
N ILE A 110 -5.09 5.41 -12.11
CA ILE A 110 -4.11 5.58 -11.03
C ILE A 110 -4.70 6.48 -9.94
N ALA A 111 -5.25 7.62 -10.32
CA ALA A 111 -5.80 8.58 -9.37
C ALA A 111 -6.96 8.02 -8.53
N ARG A 112 -7.84 7.20 -9.13
CA ARG A 112 -8.90 6.50 -8.36
C ARG A 112 -8.33 5.53 -7.33
N LYS A 113 -7.26 4.80 -7.68
CA LYS A 113 -6.60 3.89 -6.74
C LYS A 113 -5.94 4.62 -5.58
N MET A 114 -5.47 5.84 -5.80
CA MET A 114 -4.93 6.69 -4.74
C MET A 114 -6.04 7.09 -3.76
N GLU A 115 -7.19 7.52 -4.29
CA GLU A 115 -8.37 7.84 -3.50
C GLU A 115 -8.88 6.63 -2.70
N ASP A 116 -8.98 5.46 -3.35
CA ASP A 116 -9.38 4.21 -2.69
C ASP A 116 -8.41 3.83 -1.56
N HIS A 117 -7.10 4.00 -1.78
CA HIS A 117 -6.10 3.70 -0.78
C HIS A 117 -6.18 4.65 0.41
N GLU A 118 -6.31 5.96 0.17
CA GLU A 118 -6.44 6.95 1.25
C GLU A 118 -7.71 6.73 2.06
N ASN A 119 -8.82 6.40 1.38
CA ASN A 119 -10.06 6.02 2.03
C ASN A 119 -9.90 4.77 2.90
N ALA A 120 -9.17 3.75 2.42
CA ALA A 120 -8.88 2.55 3.19
C ALA A 120 -8.01 2.87 4.43
N ARG A 121 -6.94 3.65 4.27
CA ARG A 121 -6.05 4.06 5.36
C ARG A 121 -6.76 4.93 6.40
N THR A 122 -7.65 5.80 5.95
CA THR A 122 -8.47 6.64 6.83
C THR A 122 -9.47 5.79 7.62
N LYS A 123 -10.10 4.79 6.99
CA LYS A 123 -10.95 3.82 7.70
C LYS A 123 -10.15 3.00 8.73
N GLU A 124 -8.96 2.54 8.38
CA GLU A 124 -8.08 1.83 9.31
C GLU A 124 -7.68 2.69 10.51
N ARG A 125 -7.34 3.97 10.29
CA ARG A 125 -7.03 4.93 11.35
C ARG A 125 -8.23 5.12 12.28
N ARG A 126 -9.40 5.45 11.73
CA ARG A 126 -10.64 5.61 12.52
C ARG A 126 -10.98 4.35 13.33
N ALA A 127 -10.89 3.17 12.71
CA ALA A 127 -11.17 1.91 13.40
C ALA A 127 -10.16 1.64 14.54
N ARG A 128 -8.89 2.01 14.35
CA ARG A 128 -7.88 1.94 15.41
C ARG A 128 -8.20 2.92 16.53
N ASP A 129 -8.50 4.18 16.21
CA ASP A 129 -8.81 5.22 17.18
C ASP A 129 -10.04 4.82 18.02
N GLU A 130 -11.09 4.30 17.39
CA GLU A 130 -12.28 3.75 18.06
C GLU A 130 -11.93 2.53 18.95
N TYR A 131 -11.04 1.66 18.49
CA TYR A 131 -10.60 0.50 19.26
C TYR A 131 -9.73 0.90 20.46
N GLU A 132 -8.90 1.93 20.31
CA GLU A 132 -7.97 2.45 21.33
C GLU A 132 -8.61 3.49 22.24
N ASP A 133 -9.88 3.86 21.99
CA ASP A 133 -10.66 4.73 22.88
C ASP A 133 -10.64 4.19 24.33
N PRO A 134 -10.22 4.99 25.31
CA PRO A 134 -10.18 4.60 26.73
C PRO A 134 -11.50 3.98 27.23
N VAL A 135 -12.64 4.48 26.77
CA VAL A 135 -13.97 3.98 27.15
C VAL A 135 -14.19 2.57 26.62
N ASN A 136 -13.84 2.32 25.36
CA ASN A 136 -13.98 1.00 24.74
C ASN A 136 -12.98 -0.01 25.30
N ILE A 137 -11.75 0.43 25.60
CA ILE A 137 -10.77 -0.39 26.31
C ILE A 137 -11.31 -0.82 27.66
N GLN A 138 -11.90 0.11 28.43
CA GLN A 138 -12.43 -0.18 29.76
C GLN A 138 -13.60 -1.17 29.69
N LYS A 139 -14.56 -0.96 28.79
CA LYS A 139 -15.67 -1.90 28.54
C LYS A 139 -15.16 -3.32 28.25
N ARG A 140 -14.15 -3.48 27.39
CA ARG A 140 -13.56 -4.80 27.09
C ARG A 140 -12.87 -5.43 28.30
N ARG A 141 -12.20 -4.63 29.13
CA ARG A 141 -11.56 -5.12 30.37
C ARG A 141 -12.60 -5.63 31.36
N ASP A 142 -13.69 -4.89 31.52
CA ASP A 142 -14.77 -5.24 32.45
C ASP A 142 -15.53 -6.48 31.98
N GLU A 143 -15.82 -6.58 30.69
CA GLU A 143 -16.42 -7.78 30.11
C GLU A 143 -15.53 -9.01 30.26
N LYS A 144 -14.23 -8.88 29.98
CA LYS A 144 -13.25 -9.96 30.19
C LYS A 144 -13.17 -10.37 31.66
N LYS A 145 -13.28 -9.42 32.60
CA LYS A 145 -13.30 -9.68 34.03
C LYS A 145 -14.57 -10.45 34.43
N ARG A 146 -15.73 -10.05 33.91
CA ARG A 146 -17.02 -10.73 34.12
C ARG A 146 -16.98 -12.18 33.64
N LEU A 147 -16.54 -12.41 32.40
CA LEU A 147 -16.44 -13.76 31.81
C LEU A 147 -15.45 -14.65 32.59
N LYS A 148 -14.34 -14.09 33.06
CA LYS A 148 -13.39 -14.84 33.91
C LYS A 148 -14.00 -15.22 35.25
N ALA A 149 -14.78 -14.33 35.87
CA ALA A 149 -15.44 -14.61 37.14
C ALA A 149 -16.53 -15.69 37.00
N GLU A 150 -17.29 -15.67 35.90
CA GLU A 150 -18.25 -16.71 35.54
C GLU A 150 -17.58 -18.08 35.37
N ARG A 151 -16.57 -18.17 34.49
CA ARG A 151 -15.79 -19.42 34.31
C ARG A 151 -15.09 -19.90 35.57
N HIS A 152 -14.75 -19.00 36.49
CA HIS A 152 -14.19 -19.38 37.78
C HIS A 152 -15.24 -20.01 38.69
N ARG A 153 -16.44 -19.43 38.75
CA ARG A 153 -17.58 -19.98 39.51
C ARG A 153 -17.96 -21.38 39.02
N GLU A 154 -18.11 -21.56 37.71
CA GLU A 154 -18.40 -22.87 37.11
C GLU A 154 -17.34 -23.92 37.51
N ARG A 155 -16.05 -23.56 37.44
CA ARG A 155 -14.96 -24.47 37.85
C ARG A 155 -15.03 -24.84 39.33
N LEU A 156 -15.42 -23.91 40.20
CA LEU A 156 -15.59 -24.19 41.62
C LEU A 156 -16.79 -25.10 41.88
N GLU A 157 -17.90 -24.92 41.17
CA GLU A 157 -19.08 -25.77 41.26
C GLU A 157 -18.78 -27.20 40.82
N GLN A 158 -18.15 -27.37 39.65
CA GLN A 158 -17.68 -28.68 39.17
C GLN A 158 -16.72 -29.36 40.15
N LYS A 159 -15.86 -28.58 40.81
CA LYS A 159 -14.96 -29.12 41.84
C LYS A 159 -15.75 -29.57 43.07
N LYS A 160 -16.69 -28.76 43.58
CA LYS A 160 -17.54 -29.10 44.73
C LYS A 160 -18.33 -30.39 44.47
N GLU A 161 -18.88 -30.55 43.27
CA GLU A 161 -19.64 -31.74 42.90
C GLU A 161 -18.73 -32.99 42.87
N ARG A 162 -17.55 -32.87 42.27
CA ARG A 162 -16.54 -33.94 42.26
C ARG A 162 -16.09 -34.33 43.67
N ASP A 163 -15.84 -33.35 44.53
CA ASP A 163 -15.46 -33.58 45.93
C ASP A 163 -16.59 -34.26 46.72
N ARG A 164 -17.86 -33.90 46.44
CA ARG A 164 -19.04 -34.56 47.03
C ARG A 164 -19.12 -36.03 46.63
N LEU A 165 -18.96 -36.34 45.34
CA LEU A 165 -18.94 -37.72 44.83
C LEU A 165 -17.82 -38.54 45.45
N TRP A 166 -16.61 -37.96 45.50
CA TRP A 166 -15.45 -38.61 46.11
C TRP A 166 -15.70 -38.93 47.60
N ARG A 167 -16.22 -37.99 48.39
CA ARG A 167 -16.53 -38.23 49.81
C ARG A 167 -17.59 -39.30 50.03
N ASN A 168 -18.58 -39.40 49.14
CA ASN A 168 -19.61 -40.43 49.23
C ASN A 168 -19.04 -41.82 48.89
N TRP A 169 -18.14 -41.90 47.91
CA TRP A 169 -17.46 -43.14 47.55
C TRP A 169 -16.54 -43.63 48.67
N SER A 170 -15.77 -42.74 49.30
CA SER A 170 -14.85 -43.08 50.41
C SER A 170 -15.54 -43.47 51.73
N ARG A 171 -16.88 -43.44 51.80
CA ARG A 171 -17.68 -43.81 52.99
C ARG A 171 -18.38 -45.16 52.86
N GLN A 172 -18.34 -45.78 51.68
CA GLN A 172 -18.76 -47.17 51.45
C GLN A 172 -17.55 -48.09 51.63
#